data_AF-A0A8C0W7B9-F1
#
_entry.id   AF-A0A8C0W7B9-F1
#
_cell.length_a   1.000
_cell.length_b   1.000
_cell.length_c   1.000
_cell.angle_alpha   90.00
_cell.angle_beta   90.00
_cell.angle_gamma   90.00
#
_symmetry.space_group_name_H-M   'P 1'
#
loop_
_entity.id
_entity.type
_entity.pdbx_description
1 polymer ?
#
loop_
_entity_poly.entity_id
_entity_poly.type
_entity_poly.pdbx_seq_one_letter_code
_entity_poly.pdbx_strand_id
1 'polypeptide(L)'
;MFKHLYNLAVLQENLNLALNSASAIGCHVVNIGAEDLRAGKPHLVLGLLWQIIKIGLFADIELSRNEALAALLRDGETLEELMKLSPEELLLRWANFHLENSGWQKINNFSADIKDSKAYFHLLNQIAPKGQKEGEPRIDINMSGFNETDDLKRAESMLQQADKLGCRQFVTPADVVSGNPKLNLAFVANLFNKYPALTKPENQDIDWTLLEGETREERTFRNWMNSLGVNPHVNHLYADLQDALVILQLYERIKVPVDWSKVNKPPYPKLGANMKKLENCNYAVELGKHPAKFSLVGIGGQDLNDGNQTLTLALVWQLMRRYTLNVGGSWRGSESQ
;
A
#
# COMPACT_ATOMS: atom_id res chain seq x y z
N MET A 1 -29.24 28.07 21.33
CA MET A 1 -28.30 27.29 22.16
C MET A 1 -28.49 25.78 21.96
N PHE A 2 -29.64 25.19 22.30
CA PHE A 2 -29.92 23.75 22.11
C PHE A 2 -29.74 23.23 20.67
N LYS A 3 -30.22 23.96 19.66
CA LYS A 3 -30.08 23.57 18.24
C LYS A 3 -28.60 23.59 17.76
N HIS A 4 -27.77 24.42 18.39
CA HIS A 4 -26.34 24.51 18.08
C HIS A 4 -25.56 23.38 18.76
N LEU A 5 -25.87 23.07 20.01
CA LEU A 5 -25.31 21.93 20.74
C LEU A 5 -25.67 20.58 20.08
N TYR A 6 -26.92 20.42 19.63
CA TYR A 6 -27.35 19.23 18.89
C TYR A 6 -26.57 19.06 17.58
N ASN A 7 -26.34 20.15 16.84
CA ASN A 7 -25.58 20.12 15.59
C ASN A 7 -24.09 19.77 15.84
N LEU A 8 -23.51 20.25 16.95
CA LEU A 8 -22.14 19.90 17.35
C LEU A 8 -21.99 18.42 17.73
N ALA A 9 -22.97 17.85 18.43
CA ALA A 9 -22.98 16.42 18.78
C ALA A 9 -23.07 15.55 17.51
N VAL A 10 -23.99 15.85 16.60
CA VAL A 10 -24.13 15.15 15.32
C VAL A 10 -22.86 15.25 14.47
N LEU A 11 -22.24 16.43 14.41
CA LEU A 11 -20.97 16.60 13.70
C LEU A 11 -19.86 15.72 14.29
N GLN A 12 -19.76 15.66 15.62
CA GLN A 12 -18.78 14.82 16.29
C GLN A 12 -19.01 13.33 16.05
N GLU A 13 -20.27 12.87 16.06
CA GLU A 13 -20.64 11.50 15.70
C GLU A 13 -20.24 11.17 14.25
N ASN A 14 -20.52 12.06 13.31
CA ASN A 14 -20.15 11.89 11.89
C ASN A 14 -18.62 11.78 11.71
N LEU A 15 -17.85 12.60 12.42
CA LEU A 15 -16.39 12.59 12.33
C LEU A 15 -15.80 11.32 12.97
N ASN A 16 -16.36 10.86 14.08
CA ASN A 16 -15.98 9.57 14.68
C ASN A 16 -16.31 8.40 13.75
N LEU A 17 -17.48 8.42 13.12
CA LEU A 17 -17.85 7.42 12.12
C LEU A 17 -16.86 7.43 10.95
N ALA A 18 -16.53 8.60 10.42
CA ALA A 18 -15.56 8.75 9.33
C ALA A 18 -14.17 8.21 9.71
N LEU A 19 -13.68 8.51 10.91
CA LEU A 19 -12.39 8.00 11.41
C LEU A 19 -12.40 6.48 11.59
N ASN A 20 -13.49 5.92 12.13
CA ASN A 20 -13.64 4.47 12.27
C ASN A 20 -13.71 3.77 10.91
N SER A 21 -14.42 4.36 9.95
CA SER A 21 -14.46 3.86 8.57
C SER A 21 -13.09 3.93 7.90
N ALA A 22 -12.34 5.03 8.09
CA ALA A 22 -10.98 5.16 7.57
C ALA A 22 -10.03 4.13 8.21
N SER A 23 -10.14 3.89 9.52
CA SER A 23 -9.39 2.84 10.21
C SER A 23 -9.70 1.46 9.64
N ALA A 24 -10.98 1.16 9.35
CA ALA A 24 -11.42 -0.14 8.84
C ALA A 24 -10.87 -0.46 7.43
N ILE A 25 -10.55 0.57 6.64
CA ILE A 25 -9.88 0.41 5.34
C ILE A 25 -8.35 0.49 5.44
N GLY A 26 -7.79 0.62 6.65
CA GLY A 26 -6.35 0.59 6.89
C GLY A 26 -5.66 1.96 6.93
N CYS A 27 -6.40 3.08 6.99
CA CYS A 27 -5.79 4.39 7.22
C CYS A 27 -5.19 4.48 8.63
N HIS A 28 -3.99 5.03 8.73
CA HIS A 28 -3.36 5.35 10.00
C HIS A 28 -4.08 6.55 10.65
N VAL A 29 -4.78 6.28 11.76
CA VAL A 29 -5.63 7.26 12.46
C VAL A 29 -5.24 7.48 13.93
N VAL A 30 -4.19 6.83 14.45
CA VAL A 30 -3.80 6.86 15.88
C VAL A 30 -3.62 8.29 16.44
N ASN A 31 -3.28 9.26 15.59
CA ASN A 31 -3.04 10.65 15.98
C ASN A 31 -4.06 11.64 15.39
N ILE A 32 -5.27 11.18 15.04
CA ILE A 32 -6.32 12.03 14.45
C ILE A 32 -7.62 11.85 15.24
N GLY A 33 -8.02 12.87 15.99
CA GLY A 33 -9.31 12.91 16.67
C GLY A 33 -10.40 13.61 15.85
N ALA A 34 -11.67 13.36 16.17
CA ALA A 34 -12.79 14.11 15.58
C ALA A 34 -12.65 15.62 15.81
N GLU A 35 -12.06 16.03 16.93
CA GLU A 35 -11.76 17.41 17.25
C GLU A 35 -10.77 18.07 16.29
N ASP A 36 -9.74 17.32 15.87
CA ASP A 36 -8.74 17.81 14.92
C ASP A 36 -9.34 18.06 13.53
N LEU A 37 -10.25 17.17 13.11
CA LEU A 37 -10.99 17.30 11.86
C LEU A 37 -12.00 18.43 11.92
N ARG A 38 -12.71 18.59 13.05
CA ARG A 38 -13.64 19.69 13.28
C ARG A 38 -12.94 21.05 13.25
N ALA A 39 -11.75 21.13 13.85
CA ALA A 39 -10.90 22.31 13.81
C ALA A 39 -10.26 22.56 12.43
N GLY A 40 -10.39 21.62 11.48
CA GLY A 40 -9.88 21.76 10.12
C GLY A 40 -8.35 21.82 10.05
N LYS A 41 -7.63 21.11 10.95
CA LYS A 41 -6.16 21.12 10.98
C LYS A 41 -5.61 20.63 9.62
N PRO A 42 -5.01 21.52 8.79
CA PRO A 42 -4.81 21.21 7.37
C PRO A 42 -3.95 19.97 7.12
N HIS A 43 -2.86 19.79 7.88
CA HIS A 43 -1.95 18.66 7.73
C HIS A 43 -2.61 17.31 8.06
N LEU A 44 -3.55 17.27 9.02
CA LEU A 44 -4.26 16.04 9.40
C LEU A 44 -5.37 15.70 8.40
N VAL A 45 -6.14 16.71 7.98
CA VAL A 45 -7.20 16.53 6.98
C VAL A 45 -6.60 16.09 5.64
N LEU A 46 -5.56 16.80 5.16
CA LEU A 46 -4.88 16.44 3.91
C LEU A 46 -4.17 15.09 4.01
N GLY A 47 -3.56 14.79 5.16
CA GLY A 47 -2.93 13.50 5.42
C GLY A 47 -3.92 12.33 5.35
N LEU A 48 -5.11 12.49 5.95
CA LEU A 48 -6.17 11.48 5.92
C LEU A 48 -6.76 11.32 4.51
N LEU A 49 -7.09 12.44 3.83
CA LEU A 49 -7.60 12.41 2.47
C LEU A 49 -6.62 11.73 1.50
N TRP A 50 -5.33 12.05 1.62
CA TRP A 50 -4.29 11.40 0.81
C TRP A 50 -4.27 9.88 1.02
N GLN A 51 -4.37 9.40 2.26
CA GLN A 51 -4.41 7.96 2.54
C GLN A 51 -5.63 7.28 1.90
N ILE A 52 -6.80 7.91 1.98
CA ILE A 52 -8.04 7.41 1.36
C ILE A 52 -7.89 7.33 -0.17
N ILE A 53 -7.38 8.40 -0.79
CA ILE A 53 -7.14 8.44 -2.24
C ILE A 53 -6.16 7.34 -2.64
N LYS A 54 -5.05 7.18 -1.90
CA LYS A 54 -4.03 6.15 -2.17
C LYS A 54 -4.63 4.73 -2.11
N ILE A 55 -5.43 4.42 -1.09
CA ILE A 55 -6.10 3.12 -0.96
C ILE A 55 -7.02 2.88 -2.17
N GLY A 56 -7.81 3.88 -2.57
CA GLY A 56 -8.70 3.76 -3.72
C GLY A 56 -7.95 3.56 -5.04
N LEU A 57 -6.86 4.28 -5.25
CA LEU A 57 -6.03 4.16 -6.46
C LEU A 57 -5.36 2.79 -6.57
N PHE A 58 -5.02 2.16 -5.45
CA PHE A 58 -4.24 0.93 -5.42
C PHE A 58 -5.09 -0.33 -5.27
N ALA A 59 -6.40 -0.19 -5.07
CA ALA A 59 -7.30 -1.31 -4.81
C ALA A 59 -7.29 -2.38 -5.92
N ASP A 60 -7.07 -1.98 -7.17
CA ASP A 60 -7.06 -2.88 -8.34
C ASP A 60 -5.64 -3.22 -8.84
N ILE A 61 -4.60 -2.73 -8.15
CA ILE A 61 -3.18 -2.95 -8.50
C ILE A 61 -2.66 -4.18 -7.76
N GLU A 62 -3.28 -5.32 -8.04
CA GLU A 62 -2.98 -6.60 -7.41
C GLU A 62 -3.23 -7.74 -8.40
N LEU A 63 -2.39 -8.78 -8.38
CA LEU A 63 -2.51 -9.90 -9.32
C LEU A 63 -3.84 -10.66 -9.20
N SER A 64 -4.39 -10.80 -7.99
CA SER A 64 -5.68 -11.43 -7.73
C SER A 64 -6.86 -10.67 -8.36
N ARG A 65 -6.67 -9.38 -8.67
CA ARG A 65 -7.66 -8.50 -9.34
C ARG A 65 -7.40 -8.37 -10.83
N ASN A 66 -6.13 -8.39 -11.24
CA ASN A 66 -5.70 -8.22 -12.61
C ASN A 66 -4.62 -9.24 -12.97
N GLU A 67 -5.05 -10.40 -13.47
CA GLU A 67 -4.17 -11.50 -13.88
C GLU A 67 -3.17 -11.11 -14.98
N ALA A 68 -3.46 -10.05 -15.76
CA ALA A 68 -2.55 -9.57 -16.80
C ALA A 68 -1.25 -9.00 -16.21
N LEU A 69 -1.23 -8.66 -14.91
CA LEU A 69 -0.01 -8.30 -14.19
C LEU A 69 1.04 -9.42 -14.20
N ALA A 70 0.65 -10.69 -14.39
CA ALA A 70 1.60 -11.78 -14.56
C ALA A 70 2.52 -11.60 -15.78
N ALA A 71 2.14 -10.78 -16.77
CA ALA A 71 3.00 -10.40 -17.89
C ALA A 71 4.26 -9.62 -17.44
N LEU A 72 4.26 -9.10 -16.22
CA LEU A 72 5.40 -8.37 -15.66
C LEU A 72 6.47 -9.30 -15.11
N LEU A 73 6.26 -10.62 -15.03
CA LEU A 73 7.26 -11.60 -14.56
C LEU A 73 8.57 -11.44 -15.34
N ARG A 74 9.69 -11.53 -14.61
CA ARG A 74 11.04 -11.48 -15.17
C ARG A 74 11.56 -12.90 -15.31
N ASP A 75 12.57 -13.08 -16.15
CA ASP A 75 13.21 -14.37 -16.35
C ASP A 75 13.73 -14.94 -15.01
N GLY A 76 13.23 -16.13 -14.66
CA GLY A 76 13.60 -16.84 -13.43
C GLY A 76 12.89 -16.40 -12.16
N GLU A 77 11.95 -15.45 -12.23
CA GLU A 77 11.13 -15.03 -11.08
C GLU A 77 9.82 -15.81 -11.01
N THR A 78 9.40 -16.17 -9.79
CA THR A 78 8.13 -16.89 -9.58
C THR A 78 6.95 -15.94 -9.42
N LEU A 79 5.72 -16.47 -9.61
CA LEU A 79 4.49 -15.70 -9.37
C LEU A 79 4.40 -15.21 -7.93
N GLU A 80 4.82 -16.03 -6.97
CA GLU A 80 4.82 -15.69 -5.54
C GLU A 80 5.78 -14.52 -5.22
N GLU A 81 6.93 -14.44 -5.91
CA GLU A 81 7.86 -13.33 -5.75
C GLU A 81 7.26 -12.03 -6.28
N LEU A 82 6.58 -12.09 -7.43
CA LEU A 82 5.86 -10.94 -7.98
C LEU A 82 4.69 -10.51 -7.08
N MET A 83 3.96 -11.46 -6.49
CA MET A 83 2.86 -11.20 -5.56
C MET A 83 3.34 -10.47 -4.31
N LYS A 84 4.59 -10.62 -3.87
CA LYS A 84 5.13 -9.93 -2.69
C LYS A 84 5.40 -8.45 -2.91
N LEU A 85 5.37 -7.98 -4.15
CA LEU A 85 5.58 -6.55 -4.43
C LEU A 85 4.43 -5.71 -3.89
N SER A 86 4.78 -4.55 -3.35
CA SER A 86 3.81 -3.50 -3.03
C SER A 86 3.18 -2.93 -4.31
N PRO A 87 2.00 -2.29 -4.22
CA PRO A 87 1.39 -1.61 -5.36
C PRO A 87 2.31 -0.59 -6.04
N GLU A 88 3.14 0.13 -5.27
CA GLU A 88 4.13 1.06 -5.81
C GLU A 88 5.22 0.37 -6.64
N GLU A 89 5.73 -0.76 -6.15
CA GLU A 89 6.73 -1.55 -6.85
C GLU A 89 6.15 -2.19 -8.11
N LEU A 90 4.90 -2.68 -8.06
CA LEU A 90 4.17 -3.16 -9.24
C LEU A 90 3.97 -2.06 -10.29
N LEU A 91 3.60 -0.85 -9.88
CA LEU A 91 3.47 0.29 -10.79
C LEU A 91 4.81 0.68 -11.42
N LEU A 92 5.90 0.69 -10.64
CA LEU A 92 7.24 0.96 -11.17
C LEU A 92 7.66 -0.11 -12.18
N ARG A 93 7.36 -1.37 -11.87
CA ARG A 93 7.63 -2.51 -12.76
C ARG A 93 6.81 -2.45 -14.05
N TRP A 94 5.53 -2.10 -13.94
CA TRP A 94 4.64 -1.87 -15.07
C TRP A 94 5.11 -0.72 -15.96
N ALA A 95 5.47 0.42 -15.37
CA ALA A 95 5.97 1.56 -16.12
C ALA A 95 7.24 1.18 -16.88
N ASN A 96 8.18 0.49 -16.21
CA ASN A 96 9.42 0.04 -16.84
C ASN A 96 9.20 -0.99 -17.94
N PHE A 97 8.26 -1.92 -17.78
CA PHE A 97 7.89 -2.86 -18.85
C PHE A 97 7.53 -2.12 -20.15
N HIS A 98 6.69 -1.08 -20.05
CA HIS A 98 6.31 -0.27 -21.21
C HIS A 98 7.45 0.62 -21.72
N LEU A 99 8.24 1.23 -20.83
CA LEU A 99 9.39 2.05 -21.24
C LEU A 99 10.40 1.21 -22.03
N GLU A 100 10.73 0.01 -21.57
CA GLU A 100 11.63 -0.91 -22.27
C GLU A 100 11.08 -1.32 -23.63
N ASN A 101 9.79 -1.65 -23.72
CA ASN A 101 9.13 -1.98 -24.99
C ASN A 101 9.11 -0.79 -25.98
N SER A 102 9.26 0.45 -25.48
CA SER A 102 9.43 1.63 -26.32
C SER A 102 10.89 1.94 -26.70
N GLY A 103 11.84 1.16 -26.20
CA GLY A 103 13.28 1.43 -26.32
C GLY A 103 13.78 2.58 -25.42
N TRP A 104 13.01 2.98 -24.41
CA TRP A 104 13.40 4.01 -23.43
C TRP A 104 14.06 3.38 -22.20
N GLN A 105 14.85 4.20 -21.49
CA GLN A 105 15.56 3.75 -20.29
C GLN A 105 14.59 3.54 -19.11
N LYS A 106 14.94 2.58 -18.24
CA LYS A 106 14.18 2.35 -17.01
C LYS A 106 14.28 3.53 -16.04
N ILE A 107 13.24 3.73 -15.26
CA ILE A 107 13.18 4.62 -14.10
C ILE A 107 13.21 3.82 -12.80
N ASN A 108 13.68 4.44 -11.72
CA ASN A 108 13.78 3.84 -10.40
C ASN A 108 12.81 4.47 -9.38
N ASN A 109 12.19 5.60 -9.73
CA ASN A 109 11.27 6.32 -8.87
C ASN A 109 10.35 7.25 -9.67
N PHE A 110 9.19 7.61 -9.10
CA PHE A 110 8.27 8.60 -9.65
C PHE A 110 8.54 10.01 -9.11
N SER A 111 9.82 10.38 -8.95
CA SER A 111 10.24 11.70 -8.50
C SER A 111 11.31 12.30 -9.41
N ALA A 112 12.60 12.10 -9.16
CA ALA A 112 13.70 12.61 -9.97
C ALA A 112 13.68 12.10 -11.42
N ASP A 113 13.37 10.83 -11.63
CA ASP A 113 13.54 10.18 -12.95
C ASP A 113 12.43 10.54 -13.95
N ILE A 114 11.39 11.24 -13.50
CA ILE A 114 10.23 11.64 -14.31
C ILE A 114 10.09 13.15 -14.50
N LYS A 115 10.95 13.96 -13.86
CA LYS A 115 10.81 15.43 -13.81
C LYS A 115 10.80 16.07 -15.19
N ASP A 116 11.57 15.47 -16.08
CA ASP A 116 11.75 15.94 -17.43
C ASP A 116 10.60 15.53 -18.36
N SER A 117 9.59 14.80 -17.87
CA SER A 117 8.42 14.30 -18.62
C SER A 117 8.72 13.38 -19.81
N LYS A 118 9.97 13.03 -20.09
CA LYS A 118 10.32 12.20 -21.27
C LYS A 118 9.86 10.77 -21.11
N ALA A 119 10.09 10.19 -19.93
CA ALA A 119 9.55 8.87 -19.60
C ALA A 119 8.01 8.85 -19.75
N TYR A 120 7.31 9.91 -19.33
CA TYR A 120 5.86 9.99 -19.49
C TYR A 120 5.40 10.01 -20.95
N PHE A 121 6.09 10.71 -21.86
CA PHE A 121 5.75 10.66 -23.28
C PHE A 121 5.83 9.24 -23.85
N HIS A 122 6.91 8.52 -23.54
CA HIS A 122 7.08 7.13 -23.98
C HIS A 122 6.01 6.22 -23.38
N LEU A 123 5.74 6.35 -22.08
CA LEU A 123 4.73 5.58 -21.38
C LEU A 123 3.33 5.82 -21.96
N LEU A 124 2.91 7.09 -22.10
CA LEU A 124 1.63 7.47 -22.70
C LEU A 124 1.49 6.89 -24.11
N ASN A 125 2.54 7.00 -24.92
CA ASN A 125 2.52 6.46 -26.28
C ASN A 125 2.39 4.93 -26.30
N GLN A 126 2.99 4.20 -25.36
CA GLN A 126 2.86 2.75 -25.29
C GLN A 126 1.47 2.29 -24.86
N ILE A 127 0.93 2.89 -23.81
CA ILE A 127 -0.34 2.46 -23.22
C ILE A 127 -1.56 2.96 -24.00
N ALA A 128 -1.38 3.96 -24.87
CA ALA A 128 -2.47 4.52 -25.64
C ALA A 128 -3.08 3.46 -26.60
N PRO A 129 -4.42 3.31 -26.60
CA PRO A 129 -5.14 2.40 -27.47
C PRO A 129 -4.74 2.49 -28.94
N LYS A 130 -4.39 1.36 -29.55
CA LYS A 130 -3.95 1.30 -30.95
C LYS A 130 -5.09 1.07 -31.93
N GLY A 131 -6.31 0.82 -31.44
CA GLY A 131 -7.48 0.53 -32.27
C GLY A 131 -7.40 -0.84 -32.95
N GLN A 132 -6.71 -1.78 -32.32
CA GLN A 132 -6.55 -3.14 -32.82
C GLN A 132 -7.66 -4.07 -32.30
N LYS A 133 -8.29 -3.72 -31.18
CA LYS A 133 -9.38 -4.48 -30.56
C LYS A 133 -10.73 -3.93 -30.99
N GLU A 134 -11.70 -4.82 -31.16
CA GLU A 134 -13.06 -4.46 -31.55
C GLU A 134 -13.69 -3.51 -30.51
N GLY A 135 -14.20 -2.36 -30.97
CA GLY A 135 -14.78 -1.32 -30.10
C GLY A 135 -13.77 -0.42 -29.37
N GLU A 136 -12.46 -0.61 -29.57
CA GLU A 136 -11.42 0.23 -28.96
C GLU A 136 -11.09 1.44 -29.86
N PRO A 137 -11.43 2.69 -29.47
CA PRO A 137 -11.07 3.86 -30.27
C PRO A 137 -9.55 4.08 -30.24
N ARG A 138 -8.93 4.23 -31.41
CA ARG A 138 -7.51 4.58 -31.51
C ARG A 138 -7.26 5.98 -30.96
N ILE A 139 -6.26 6.11 -30.09
CA ILE A 139 -5.83 7.40 -29.55
C ILE A 139 -4.34 7.59 -29.84
N ASP A 140 -4.02 8.57 -30.69
CA ASP A 140 -2.64 8.88 -31.04
C ASP A 140 -2.05 9.97 -30.12
N ILE A 141 -0.89 9.64 -29.54
CA ILE A 141 -0.11 10.54 -28.70
C ILE A 141 0.82 11.36 -29.58
N ASN A 142 0.72 12.69 -29.49
CA ASN A 142 1.59 13.59 -30.23
C ASN A 142 2.92 13.75 -29.47
N MET A 143 4.01 13.30 -30.09
CA MET A 143 5.36 13.38 -29.54
C MET A 143 6.08 14.70 -29.85
N SER A 144 5.44 15.68 -30.53
CA SER A 144 6.10 16.95 -30.89
C SER A 144 6.60 17.73 -29.67
N GLY A 145 5.88 17.63 -28.55
CA GLY A 145 6.28 18.25 -27.28
C GLY A 145 7.48 17.59 -26.60
N PHE A 146 7.90 16.40 -27.03
CA PHE A 146 9.00 15.65 -26.41
C PHE A 146 10.34 16.39 -26.45
N ASN A 147 10.61 17.12 -27.54
CA ASN A 147 11.85 17.88 -27.72
C ASN A 147 11.76 19.33 -27.24
N GLU A 148 10.65 19.72 -26.59
CA GLU A 148 10.54 21.05 -25.98
C GLU A 148 11.67 21.24 -24.97
N THR A 149 12.33 22.40 -25.00
CA THR A 149 13.50 22.69 -24.17
C THR A 149 13.12 23.05 -22.74
N ASP A 150 11.98 23.71 -22.57
CA ASP A 150 11.45 24.11 -21.28
C ASP A 150 10.68 22.95 -20.63
N ASP A 151 11.16 22.45 -19.49
CA ASP A 151 10.57 21.31 -18.79
C ASP A 151 9.11 21.54 -18.40
N LEU A 152 8.72 22.77 -18.06
CA LEU A 152 7.35 23.10 -17.68
C LEU A 152 6.41 23.06 -18.89
N LYS A 153 6.85 23.61 -20.03
CA LYS A 153 6.09 23.51 -21.30
C LYS A 153 6.03 22.07 -21.80
N ARG A 154 7.10 21.29 -21.61
CA ARG A 154 7.15 19.87 -21.94
C ARG A 154 6.17 19.06 -21.08
N ALA A 155 6.14 19.33 -19.78
CA ALA A 155 5.17 18.73 -18.86
C ALA A 155 3.71 19.10 -19.20
N GLU A 156 3.43 20.36 -19.56
CA GLU A 156 2.09 20.76 -20.02
C GLU A 156 1.70 20.02 -21.31
N SER A 157 2.61 19.93 -22.28
CA SER A 157 2.37 19.20 -23.53
C SER A 157 2.10 17.71 -23.27
N MET A 158 2.83 17.10 -22.34
CA MET A 158 2.64 15.73 -21.89
C MET A 158 1.25 15.54 -21.24
N LEU A 159 0.85 16.45 -20.33
CA LEU A 159 -0.46 16.38 -19.68
C LEU A 159 -1.63 16.61 -20.64
N GLN A 160 -1.44 17.40 -21.70
CA GLN A 160 -2.41 17.49 -22.79
C GLN A 160 -2.56 16.16 -23.56
N GLN A 161 -1.48 15.36 -23.69
CA GLN A 161 -1.60 14.02 -24.25
C GLN A 161 -2.29 13.06 -23.29
N ALA A 162 -2.02 13.16 -21.99
CA ALA A 162 -2.74 12.39 -20.97
C ALA A 162 -4.24 12.74 -20.92
N ASP A 163 -4.61 13.98 -21.24
CA ASP A 163 -6.01 14.42 -21.30
C ASP A 163 -6.80 13.75 -22.44
N LYS A 164 -6.14 13.43 -23.55
CA LYS A 164 -6.76 12.63 -24.63
C LYS A 164 -7.14 11.22 -24.17
N LEU A 165 -6.37 10.67 -23.25
CA LEU A 165 -6.66 9.41 -22.56
C LEU A 165 -7.67 9.62 -21.41
N GLY A 166 -8.09 10.85 -21.12
CA GLY A 166 -8.90 11.22 -19.96
C GLY A 166 -8.20 10.88 -18.64
N CYS A 167 -6.87 11.03 -18.59
CA CYS A 167 -6.01 10.71 -17.47
C CYS A 167 -5.32 11.93 -16.84
N ARG A 168 -5.64 13.16 -17.27
CA ARG A 168 -5.10 14.41 -16.71
C ARG A 168 -5.71 14.69 -15.32
N GLN A 169 -5.25 13.93 -14.33
CA GLN A 169 -5.70 14.02 -12.94
C GLN A 169 -4.49 14.00 -11.99
N PHE A 170 -4.68 14.51 -10.77
CA PHE A 170 -3.72 14.53 -9.65
C PHE A 170 -2.49 15.46 -9.80
N VAL A 171 -1.93 15.63 -11.00
CA VAL A 171 -0.71 16.41 -11.23
C VAL A 171 -0.94 17.66 -12.07
N THR A 172 -0.21 18.72 -11.75
CA THR A 172 0.02 19.88 -12.63
C THR A 172 1.42 19.80 -13.27
N PRO A 173 1.73 20.59 -14.31
CA PRO A 173 3.09 20.65 -14.86
C PRO A 173 4.17 20.96 -13.81
N ALA A 174 3.87 21.84 -12.86
CA ALA A 174 4.77 22.19 -11.78
C ALA A 174 5.03 21.01 -10.82
N ASP A 175 4.03 20.17 -10.58
CA ASP A 175 4.18 18.96 -9.73
C ASP A 175 5.07 17.90 -10.40
N VAL A 176 4.98 17.77 -11.73
CA VAL A 176 5.85 16.90 -12.51
C VAL A 176 7.30 17.40 -12.44
N VAL A 177 7.54 18.66 -12.79
CA VAL A 177 8.90 19.25 -12.81
C VAL A 177 9.53 19.30 -11.42
N SER A 178 8.73 19.59 -10.38
CA SER A 178 9.22 19.51 -8.99
C SER A 178 9.49 18.08 -8.53
N GLY A 179 8.95 17.07 -9.24
CA GLY A 179 9.08 15.64 -8.95
C GLY A 179 8.37 15.24 -7.68
N ASN A 180 7.14 15.74 -7.47
CA ASN A 180 6.34 15.40 -6.30
C ASN A 180 5.99 13.90 -6.32
N PRO A 181 6.56 13.05 -5.44
CA PRO A 181 6.43 11.60 -5.55
C PRO A 181 4.98 11.13 -5.37
N LYS A 182 4.21 11.80 -4.50
CA LYS A 182 2.82 11.41 -4.23
C LYS A 182 1.93 11.66 -5.44
N LEU A 183 2.00 12.87 -6.00
CA LEU A 183 1.12 13.24 -7.11
C LEU A 183 1.50 12.47 -8.38
N ASN A 184 2.80 12.30 -8.67
CA ASN A 184 3.26 11.52 -9.82
C ASN A 184 2.88 10.04 -9.71
N LEU A 185 2.99 9.45 -8.51
CA LEU A 185 2.53 8.09 -8.26
C LEU A 185 1.00 7.96 -8.44
N ALA A 186 0.22 8.93 -7.99
CA ALA A 186 -1.23 8.93 -8.21
C ALA A 186 -1.60 9.07 -9.70
N PHE A 187 -0.88 9.92 -10.43
CA PHE A 187 -1.03 10.04 -11.88
C PHE A 187 -0.73 8.72 -12.59
N VAL A 188 0.36 8.04 -12.22
CA VAL A 188 0.76 6.74 -12.78
C VAL A 188 -0.25 5.65 -12.44
N ALA A 189 -0.75 5.60 -11.20
CA ALA A 189 -1.81 4.68 -10.81
C ALA A 189 -3.09 4.88 -11.63
N ASN A 190 -3.48 6.14 -11.89
CA ASN A 190 -4.60 6.45 -12.75
C ASN A 190 -4.40 5.98 -14.20
N LEU A 191 -3.19 6.14 -14.74
CA LEU A 191 -2.83 5.60 -16.06
C LEU A 191 -2.97 4.08 -16.09
N PHE A 192 -2.43 3.38 -15.08
CA PHE A 192 -2.53 1.93 -14.98
C PHE A 192 -3.98 1.46 -14.89
N ASN A 193 -4.78 2.04 -13.99
CA ASN A 193 -6.17 1.62 -13.78
C ASN A 193 -7.02 1.78 -15.04
N LYS A 194 -6.74 2.78 -15.87
CA LYS A 194 -7.49 3.02 -17.11
C LYS A 194 -6.93 2.30 -18.33
N TYR A 195 -5.61 2.19 -18.42
CA TYR A 195 -4.90 1.58 -19.54
C TYR A 195 -3.74 0.71 -19.04
N PRO A 196 -4.00 -0.48 -18.46
CA PRO A 196 -2.93 -1.39 -18.07
C PRO A 196 -2.06 -1.79 -19.27
N ALA A 197 -2.69 -1.94 -20.45
CA ALA A 197 -2.04 -2.33 -21.71
C ALA A 197 -1.17 -3.60 -21.57
N LEU A 198 -1.58 -4.51 -20.69
CA LEU A 198 -0.97 -5.84 -20.53
C LEU A 198 -1.84 -6.90 -21.19
N THR A 199 -1.19 -7.92 -21.72
CA THR A 199 -1.85 -9.13 -22.23
C THR A 199 -1.51 -10.27 -21.29
N LYS A 200 -2.53 -10.98 -20.81
CA LYS A 200 -2.32 -12.16 -19.96
C LYS A 200 -1.42 -13.15 -20.70
N PRO A 201 -0.31 -13.61 -20.10
CA PRO A 201 0.53 -14.62 -20.71
C PRO A 201 -0.24 -15.95 -20.81
N GLU A 202 -0.13 -16.63 -21.95
CA GLU A 202 -0.72 -17.97 -22.17
C GLU A 202 0.14 -19.11 -21.58
N ASN A 203 1.16 -18.77 -20.79
CA ASN A 203 2.15 -19.73 -20.31
C ASN A 203 1.51 -20.78 -19.38
N GLN A 204 1.71 -22.06 -19.70
CA GLN A 204 1.17 -23.20 -18.95
C GLN A 204 1.90 -23.44 -17.61
N ASP A 205 3.08 -22.84 -17.42
CA ASP A 205 3.88 -23.00 -16.20
C ASP A 205 3.46 -22.06 -15.06
N ILE A 206 2.53 -21.13 -15.30
CA ILE A 206 2.02 -20.24 -14.25
C ILE A 206 0.91 -20.97 -13.49
N ASP A 207 1.16 -21.25 -12.21
CA ASP A 207 0.14 -21.77 -11.32
C ASP A 207 -0.85 -20.67 -10.91
N TRP A 208 -1.93 -20.55 -11.68
CA TRP A 208 -2.99 -19.57 -11.43
C TRP A 208 -3.78 -19.85 -10.14
N THR A 209 -3.67 -21.04 -9.55
CA THR A 209 -4.35 -21.35 -8.27
C THR A 209 -3.77 -20.55 -7.11
N LEU A 210 -2.55 -20.04 -7.25
CA LEU A 210 -1.91 -19.14 -6.28
C LEU A 210 -2.55 -17.75 -6.24
N LEU A 211 -3.39 -17.37 -7.21
CA LEU A 211 -4.06 -16.07 -7.25
C LEU A 211 -5.32 -15.99 -6.39
N GLU A 212 -5.56 -16.96 -5.50
CA GLU A 212 -6.58 -16.81 -4.46
C GLU A 212 -6.31 -15.51 -3.69
N GLY A 213 -7.18 -14.52 -3.91
CA GLY A 213 -7.03 -13.20 -3.31
C GLY A 213 -7.18 -13.27 -1.79
N GLU A 214 -6.75 -12.19 -1.14
CA GLU A 214 -6.80 -12.05 0.32
C GLU A 214 -8.21 -12.36 0.88
N THR A 215 -8.27 -13.22 1.89
CA THR A 215 -9.53 -13.55 2.57
C THR A 215 -10.06 -12.34 3.34
N ARG A 216 -11.35 -12.35 3.68
CA ARG A 216 -11.94 -11.28 4.49
C ARG A 216 -11.24 -11.14 5.86
N GLU A 217 -10.81 -12.24 6.45
CA GLU A 217 -10.12 -12.26 7.74
C GLU A 217 -8.73 -11.63 7.64
N GLU A 218 -7.93 -12.07 6.66
CA GLU A 218 -6.61 -11.50 6.37
C GLU A 218 -6.68 -9.98 6.15
N ARG A 219 -7.63 -9.53 5.32
CA ARG A 219 -7.86 -8.11 5.06
C ARG A 219 -8.21 -7.34 6.32
N THR A 220 -9.01 -7.94 7.20
CA THR A 220 -9.40 -7.32 8.47
C THR A 220 -8.18 -7.14 9.36
N PHE A 221 -7.32 -8.15 9.46
CA PHE A 221 -6.09 -8.07 10.25
C PHE A 221 -5.08 -7.10 9.68
N ARG A 222 -4.83 -7.14 8.36
CA ARG A 222 -3.93 -6.20 7.68
C ARG A 222 -4.37 -4.75 7.88
N ASN A 223 -5.64 -4.45 7.64
CA ASN A 223 -6.18 -3.10 7.85
C ASN A 223 -6.09 -2.67 9.31
N TRP A 224 -6.37 -3.58 10.25
CA TRP A 224 -6.20 -3.32 11.68
C TRP A 224 -4.75 -2.95 12.01
N MET A 225 -3.76 -3.72 11.58
CA MET A 225 -2.34 -3.42 11.83
C MET A 225 -1.93 -2.08 11.25
N ASN A 226 -2.27 -1.83 9.97
CA ASN A 226 -1.94 -0.60 9.28
C ASN A 226 -2.59 0.63 9.94
N SER A 227 -3.81 0.47 10.46
CA SER A 227 -4.50 1.56 11.17
C SER A 227 -3.80 1.96 12.47
N LEU A 228 -3.04 1.05 13.09
CA LEU A 228 -2.20 1.29 14.26
C LEU A 228 -0.84 1.93 13.91
N GLY A 229 -0.59 2.24 12.64
CA GLY A 229 0.62 2.93 12.19
C GLY A 229 1.89 2.11 12.36
N VAL A 230 1.83 0.81 12.05
CA VAL A 230 3.03 -0.05 11.99
C VAL A 230 3.94 0.35 10.82
N ASN A 231 5.24 0.08 10.97
CA ASN A 231 6.26 0.37 9.96
C ASN A 231 7.23 -0.82 9.82
N PRO A 232 7.38 -1.46 8.65
CA PRO A 232 6.78 -1.11 7.36
C PRO A 232 5.25 -1.31 7.31
N HIS A 233 4.62 -0.72 6.29
CA HIS A 233 3.20 -0.96 5.98
C HIS A 233 3.01 -2.40 5.54
N VAL A 234 1.95 -3.05 6.02
CA VAL A 234 1.63 -4.44 5.68
C VAL A 234 0.83 -4.46 4.39
N ASN A 235 1.41 -4.99 3.34
CA ASN A 235 0.74 -5.28 2.07
C ASN A 235 0.34 -6.76 2.02
N HIS A 236 1.25 -7.65 2.42
CA HIS A 236 1.12 -9.10 2.31
C HIS A 236 1.34 -9.75 3.67
N LEU A 237 0.25 -10.11 4.35
CA LEU A 237 0.25 -10.53 5.75
C LEU A 237 1.31 -11.60 6.07
N TYR A 238 1.44 -12.63 5.23
CA TYR A 238 2.33 -13.76 5.51
C TYR A 238 3.79 -13.52 5.12
N ALA A 239 4.07 -12.54 4.26
CA ALA A 239 5.44 -12.18 3.87
C ALA A 239 6.00 -11.08 4.78
N ASP A 240 5.19 -10.06 5.08
CA ASP A 240 5.62 -8.87 5.82
C ASP A 240 5.78 -9.14 7.33
N LEU A 241 5.24 -10.25 7.85
CA LEU A 241 5.36 -10.64 9.25
C LEU A 241 6.52 -11.63 9.53
N GLN A 242 7.23 -12.10 8.50
CA GLN A 242 8.24 -13.18 8.65
C GLN A 242 9.49 -12.80 9.45
N ASP A 243 9.73 -11.51 9.68
CA ASP A 243 10.80 -11.03 10.56
C ASP A 243 10.32 -10.52 11.93
N ALA A 244 9.01 -10.69 12.18
CA ALA A 244 8.28 -10.29 13.37
C ALA A 244 8.38 -8.81 13.78
N LEU A 245 8.97 -7.90 12.99
CA LEU A 245 9.10 -6.50 13.39
C LEU A 245 7.75 -5.80 13.56
N VAL A 246 6.80 -6.10 12.68
CA VAL A 246 5.41 -5.62 12.79
C VAL A 246 4.74 -6.19 14.03
N ILE A 247 4.90 -7.50 14.29
CA ILE A 247 4.34 -8.19 15.45
C ILE A 247 4.87 -7.56 16.75
N LEU A 248 6.17 -7.27 16.81
CA LEU A 248 6.80 -6.60 17.94
C LEU A 248 6.25 -5.19 18.18
N GLN A 249 6.01 -4.40 17.13
CA GLN A 249 5.33 -3.10 17.29
C GLN A 249 3.91 -3.25 17.83
N LEU A 250 3.16 -4.27 17.40
CA LEU A 250 1.81 -4.55 17.90
C LEU A 250 1.80 -4.90 19.39
N TYR A 251 2.84 -5.56 19.91
CA TYR A 251 2.98 -5.79 21.36
C TYR A 251 2.98 -4.49 22.15
N GLU A 252 3.71 -3.46 21.69
CA GLU A 252 3.69 -2.15 22.33
C GLU A 252 2.29 -1.52 22.30
N ARG A 253 1.56 -1.68 21.19
CA ARG A 253 0.17 -1.18 21.05
C ARG A 253 -0.79 -1.85 22.04
N ILE A 254 -0.52 -3.09 22.45
CA ILE A 254 -1.28 -3.79 23.49
C ILE A 254 -0.66 -3.70 24.89
N LYS A 255 0.27 -2.75 25.10
CA LYS A 255 0.93 -2.47 26.39
C LYS A 255 1.75 -3.66 26.91
N VAL A 256 2.32 -4.46 26.02
CA VAL A 256 3.32 -5.47 26.33
C VAL A 256 4.69 -4.87 26.01
N PRO A 257 5.57 -4.67 27.01
CA PRO A 257 6.89 -4.08 26.78
C PRO A 257 7.74 -4.96 25.85
N VAL A 258 8.43 -4.32 24.90
CA VAL A 258 9.37 -4.95 23.99
C VAL A 258 10.77 -4.43 24.29
N ASP A 259 11.72 -5.35 24.46
CA ASP A 259 13.14 -5.01 24.57
C ASP A 259 13.76 -4.95 23.18
N TRP A 260 13.77 -3.75 22.61
CA TRP A 260 14.33 -3.49 21.28
C TRP A 260 15.84 -3.73 21.16
N SER A 261 16.56 -3.89 22.28
CA SER A 261 17.98 -4.25 22.24
C SER A 261 18.21 -5.70 21.80
N LYS A 262 17.20 -6.56 21.92
CA LYS A 262 17.20 -7.96 21.47
C LYS A 262 16.71 -8.13 20.03
N VAL A 263 16.18 -7.07 19.42
CA VAL A 263 15.52 -7.14 18.12
C VAL A 263 16.51 -6.81 17.01
N ASN A 264 16.69 -7.75 16.08
CA ASN A 264 17.48 -7.54 14.88
C ASN A 264 16.69 -6.69 13.89
N LYS A 265 17.32 -5.66 13.31
CA LYS A 265 16.68 -4.75 12.36
C LYS A 265 17.34 -4.85 10.96
N PRO A 266 16.59 -4.63 9.87
CA PRO A 266 17.16 -4.52 8.54
C PRO A 266 18.11 -3.31 8.41
N PRO A 267 19.05 -3.31 7.45
CA PRO A 267 19.28 -4.37 6.47
C PRO A 267 19.95 -5.60 7.09
N TYR A 268 19.36 -6.79 6.86
CA TYR A 268 19.93 -8.04 7.35
C TYR A 268 21.15 -8.43 6.51
N PRO A 269 22.20 -9.01 7.12
CA PRO A 269 23.33 -9.57 6.37
C PRO A 269 22.87 -10.67 5.41
N LYS A 270 23.39 -10.69 4.17
CA LYS A 270 23.01 -11.70 3.16
C LYS A 270 23.15 -13.13 3.69
N LEU A 271 24.26 -13.41 4.38
CA LEU A 271 24.48 -14.65 5.12
C LEU A 271 23.89 -14.51 6.53
N GLY A 272 22.97 -15.39 6.90
CA GLY A 272 22.37 -15.40 8.24
C GLY A 272 21.15 -14.49 8.41
N ALA A 273 20.67 -13.82 7.36
CA ALA A 273 19.42 -13.05 7.42
C ALA A 273 18.27 -13.87 8.01
N ASN A 274 18.11 -15.12 7.58
CA ASN A 274 17.02 -15.97 8.08
C ASN A 274 17.15 -16.27 9.57
N MET A 275 18.37 -16.47 10.07
CA MET A 275 18.60 -16.68 11.51
C MET A 275 18.22 -15.43 12.32
N LYS A 276 18.51 -14.23 11.81
CA LYS A 276 18.12 -12.97 12.46
C LYS A 276 16.62 -12.75 12.51
N LYS A 277 15.92 -13.08 11.42
CA LYS A 277 14.45 -13.07 11.38
C LYS A 277 13.86 -14.10 12.36
N LEU A 278 14.42 -15.32 12.38
CA LEU A 278 13.99 -16.38 13.28
C LEU A 278 14.21 -16.01 14.77
N GLU A 279 15.33 -15.37 15.12
CA GLU A 279 15.58 -14.82 16.46
C GLU A 279 14.45 -13.84 16.87
N ASN A 280 14.06 -12.92 15.98
CA ASN A 280 12.94 -12.01 16.24
C ASN A 280 11.61 -12.74 16.40
N CYS A 281 11.31 -13.72 15.54
CA CYS A 281 10.07 -14.51 15.62
C CYS A 281 9.99 -15.32 16.91
N ASN A 282 11.11 -15.94 17.33
CA ASN A 282 11.18 -16.64 18.62
C ASN A 282 10.88 -15.68 19.77
N TYR A 283 11.49 -14.48 19.76
CA TYR A 283 11.23 -13.47 20.76
C TYR A 283 9.76 -13.00 20.76
N ALA A 284 9.14 -12.83 19.59
CA ALA A 284 7.73 -12.49 19.49
C ALA A 284 6.81 -13.59 20.05
N VAL A 285 7.14 -14.87 19.87
CA VAL A 285 6.42 -15.99 20.48
C VAL A 285 6.64 -16.04 21.99
N GLU A 286 7.86 -15.77 22.46
CA GLU A 286 8.15 -15.65 23.89
C GLU A 286 7.29 -14.58 24.55
N LEU A 287 7.24 -13.36 23.99
CA LEU A 287 6.40 -12.27 24.49
C LEU A 287 4.91 -12.65 24.52
N GLY A 288 4.47 -13.40 23.51
CA GLY A 288 3.11 -13.93 23.41
C GLY A 288 2.78 -14.87 24.56
N LYS A 289 3.67 -15.83 24.85
CA LYS A 289 3.51 -16.75 25.99
C LYS A 289 3.64 -15.99 27.32
N HIS A 290 4.68 -15.18 27.46
CA HIS A 290 4.99 -14.35 28.62
C HIS A 290 5.63 -13.02 28.21
N PRO A 291 5.06 -11.86 28.56
CA PRO A 291 4.03 -11.65 29.59
C PRO A 291 2.59 -11.63 29.05
N ALA A 292 2.35 -11.75 27.74
CA ALA A 292 1.02 -11.53 27.17
C ALA A 292 -0.01 -12.63 27.49
N LYS A 293 0.44 -13.84 27.88
CA LYS A 293 -0.37 -15.00 28.26
C LYS A 293 -1.31 -15.49 27.15
N PHE A 294 -0.84 -15.48 25.91
CA PHE A 294 -1.52 -16.07 24.76
C PHE A 294 -1.40 -17.60 24.78
N SER A 295 -2.41 -18.26 24.21
CA SER A 295 -2.39 -19.69 23.96
C SER A 295 -1.67 -19.94 22.64
N LEU A 296 -0.35 -20.16 22.72
CA LEU A 296 0.54 -20.43 21.58
C LEU A 296 1.04 -21.89 21.60
N VAL A 297 0.14 -22.83 21.92
CA VAL A 297 0.47 -24.27 21.93
C VAL A 297 0.73 -24.71 20.49
N GLY A 298 1.90 -25.29 20.24
CA GLY A 298 2.30 -25.71 18.90
C GLY A 298 2.71 -24.58 17.95
N ILE A 299 2.87 -23.34 18.44
CA ILE A 299 3.40 -22.22 17.65
C ILE A 299 4.83 -21.90 18.13
N GLY A 300 5.77 -21.99 17.20
CA GLY A 300 7.17 -21.60 17.34
C GLY A 300 7.52 -20.40 16.46
N GLY A 301 8.73 -19.84 16.65
CA GLY A 301 9.20 -18.74 15.80
C GLY A 301 9.44 -19.18 14.36
N GLN A 302 9.76 -20.46 14.13
CA GLN A 302 9.92 -21.03 12.80
C GLN A 302 8.63 -20.93 11.98
N ASP A 303 7.47 -21.23 12.59
CA ASP A 303 6.18 -21.15 11.90
C ASP A 303 5.86 -19.73 11.41
N LEU A 304 6.21 -18.72 12.20
CA LEU A 304 6.06 -17.32 11.80
C LEU A 304 7.05 -16.93 10.71
N ASN A 305 8.31 -17.37 10.85
CA ASN A 305 9.37 -17.07 9.89
C ASN A 305 9.14 -17.72 8.51
N ASP A 306 8.54 -18.91 8.49
CA ASP A 306 8.13 -19.60 7.27
C ASP A 306 6.83 -19.04 6.66
N GLY A 307 6.13 -18.15 7.37
CA GLY A 307 4.87 -17.57 6.91
C GLY A 307 3.69 -18.56 6.95
N ASN A 308 3.66 -19.47 7.93
CA ASN A 308 2.55 -20.40 8.09
C ASN A 308 1.23 -19.65 8.32
N GLN A 309 0.29 -19.78 7.39
CA GLN A 309 -0.93 -18.98 7.36
C GLN A 309 -1.76 -19.13 8.63
N THR A 310 -2.12 -20.38 8.98
CA THR A 310 -2.96 -20.71 10.14
C THR A 310 -2.36 -20.23 11.45
N LEU A 311 -1.06 -20.46 11.64
CA LEU A 311 -0.39 -20.13 12.90
C LEU A 311 -0.10 -18.63 13.04
N THR A 312 0.17 -17.95 11.92
CA THR A 312 0.27 -16.48 11.87
C THR A 312 -1.07 -15.83 12.21
N LEU A 313 -2.17 -16.26 11.60
CA LEU A 313 -3.52 -15.78 11.90
C LEU A 313 -3.89 -16.03 13.37
N ALA A 314 -3.56 -17.20 13.92
CA ALA A 314 -3.85 -17.51 15.33
C ALA A 314 -3.15 -16.56 16.32
N LEU A 315 -1.91 -16.15 16.05
CA LEU A 315 -1.20 -15.15 16.86
C LEU A 315 -1.81 -13.76 16.69
N VAL A 316 -2.01 -13.34 15.44
CA VAL A 316 -2.56 -12.02 15.09
C VAL A 316 -3.95 -11.81 15.68
N TRP A 317 -4.81 -12.83 15.63
CA TRP A 317 -6.12 -12.81 16.27
C TRP A 317 -6.04 -12.56 17.78
N GLN A 318 -5.09 -13.21 18.48
CA GLN A 318 -4.90 -13.00 19.93
C GLN A 318 -4.39 -11.58 20.25
N LEU A 319 -3.50 -11.03 19.42
CA LEU A 319 -3.07 -9.63 19.51
C LEU A 319 -4.25 -8.68 19.35
N MET A 320 -5.06 -8.85 18.30
CA MET A 320 -6.24 -8.02 18.05
C MET A 320 -7.27 -8.14 19.18
N ARG A 321 -7.54 -9.35 19.65
CA ARG A 321 -8.45 -9.60 20.79
C ARG A 321 -7.99 -8.87 22.05
N ARG A 322 -6.71 -8.94 22.38
CA ARG A 322 -6.13 -8.26 23.55
C ARG A 322 -6.18 -6.74 23.40
N TYR A 323 -5.89 -6.22 22.21
CA TYR A 323 -6.03 -4.79 21.91
C TYR A 323 -7.46 -4.30 22.18
N THR A 324 -8.47 -4.98 21.65
CA THR A 324 -9.89 -4.63 21.84
C THR A 324 -10.29 -4.64 23.31
N LEU A 325 -9.81 -5.62 24.10
CA LEU A 325 -10.05 -5.66 25.55
C LEU A 325 -9.38 -4.49 26.30
N ASN A 326 -8.17 -4.10 25.91
CA ASN A 326 -7.46 -2.97 26.52
C ASN A 326 -8.15 -1.63 26.24
N VAL A 327 -8.58 -1.42 24.99
CA VAL A 327 -9.32 -0.22 24.59
C VAL A 327 -10.67 -0.19 25.30
N GLY A 328 -11.46 -1.27 25.23
CA GLY A 328 -12.77 -1.38 25.89
C GLY A 328 -12.70 -1.22 27.42
N GLY A 329 -11.62 -1.66 28.05
CA GLY A 329 -11.36 -1.45 29.48
C GLY A 329 -11.07 0.00 29.84
N SER A 330 -10.42 0.77 28.95
CA SER A 330 -10.15 2.19 29.17
C SER A 330 -11.42 3.05 29.11
N TRP A 331 -12.39 2.70 28.24
CA TRP A 331 -13.68 3.39 28.14
C TRP A 331 -14.56 3.21 29.37
N ARG A 332 -14.53 2.04 30.02
CA ARG A 332 -15.27 1.81 31.27
C ARG A 332 -14.69 2.57 32.48
N GLY A 333 -13.39 2.90 32.44
CA GLY A 333 -12.73 3.67 33.50
C GLY A 333 -12.98 5.18 33.42
N SER A 334 -13.36 5.71 32.26
CA SER A 334 -13.65 7.15 32.08
C SER A 334 -15.10 7.54 32.38
N GLU A 335 -16.02 6.58 32.53
CA GLU A 335 -17.42 6.83 32.93
C GLU A 335 -17.65 6.72 34.45
N SER A 336 -16.58 6.49 35.23
CA SER A 336 -16.66 6.29 36.69
C SER A 336 -15.90 7.34 37.51
N GLN A 337 -15.79 8.57 37.00
CA GLN A 337 -15.37 9.75 37.79
C GLN A 337 -16.30 10.93 37.60
#